data_AF-A0ABD7RSN4-F1
#
_entry.id   AF-A0ABD7RSN4-F1
#
_cell.length_a   1.000
_cell.length_b   1.000
_cell.length_c   1.000
_cell.angle_alpha   90.00
_cell.angle_beta   90.00
_cell.angle_gamma   90.00
#
_symmetry.space_group_name_H-M   'P 1'
#
loop_
_entity.id
_entity.type
_entity.pdbx_description
1 polymer ?
#
loop_
_entity_poly.entity_id
_entity_poly.type
_entity_poly.pdbx_seq_one_letter_code
_entity_poly.pdbx_strand_id
1 'polypeptide(L)'
;MLSLFSVWCTRDGMRLDAQLSAAGLPRQGLRHASTFRPALQVLPLALELLWEPLDFQALVQFLTHPICPVPGYAGRRLAEKVADAPGIGGAYWQRTLARIDEYYGEERAGSVREKIALWVEHARFPAESGAPIEAVIERVAHLAAFFRQRLGEDDSAKRLAFLASYGQCQSCLDSLVRLQAQGTVVFRPRQLQKLVAQTTASGTENSLWPAEVGAVQVVNHPGAITEPVARVIWSPLALPPLPGSDPWSTAELRVLKEAGVELPSAADRLGQVTASWLRPVMAAREQLVLVLPPAEEEVHPLWLMIEALVEKPRIHTLETLLGAGGAMLAPITAQPLPSPKRWWQLPDDVSVALLVVLRGRPHPGANGSRLLRRLPKRACARSSSPLRTWPGRSTRIPACIGTCAITSTICSTWRPRLWPATRP
;
A
#
# COMPACT_ATOMS: atom_id res chain seq x y z
N MET A 1 -15.48 5.47 -25.78
CA MET A 1 -15.89 6.64 -24.97
C MET A 1 -16.16 6.10 -23.57
N LEU A 2 -15.16 6.16 -22.68
CA LEU A 2 -15.25 5.58 -21.33
C LEU A 2 -16.30 6.38 -20.56
N SER A 3 -17.46 5.76 -20.28
CA SER A 3 -18.41 6.27 -19.31
C SER A 3 -17.66 6.47 -17.99
N LEU A 4 -17.48 7.72 -17.57
CA LEU A 4 -16.82 8.06 -16.32
C LEU A 4 -17.62 7.46 -15.17
N PHE A 5 -17.08 6.39 -14.58
CA PHE A 5 -17.56 5.82 -13.34
C PHE A 5 -16.80 6.49 -12.19
N SER A 6 -17.51 6.84 -11.12
CA SER A 6 -16.86 7.20 -9.86
C SER A 6 -17.26 6.19 -8.79
N VAL A 7 -16.26 5.48 -8.29
CA VAL A 7 -16.41 4.56 -7.16
C VAL A 7 -15.95 5.28 -5.91
N TRP A 8 -16.85 5.47 -4.97
CA TRP A 8 -16.54 5.96 -3.64
C TRP A 8 -16.43 4.77 -2.69
N CYS A 9 -15.22 4.54 -2.17
CA CYS A 9 -14.97 3.53 -1.17
C CYS A 9 -14.61 4.17 0.17
N THR A 10 -15.44 3.94 1.18
CA THR A 10 -15.23 4.45 2.55
C THR A 10 -14.24 3.64 3.35
N ARG A 11 -14.22 2.32 3.15
CA ARG A 11 -13.41 1.38 3.91
C ARG A 11 -13.01 0.20 3.02
N ASP A 12 -11.93 -0.49 3.39
CA ASP A 12 -11.43 -1.71 2.73
C ASP A 12 -11.14 -1.62 1.22
N GLY A 13 -10.79 -0.44 0.72
CA GLY A 13 -10.48 -0.25 -0.70
C GLY A 13 -9.39 -1.21 -1.22
N MET A 14 -8.37 -1.53 -0.40
CA MET A 14 -7.34 -2.53 -0.75
C MET A 14 -7.93 -3.90 -1.08
N ARG A 15 -8.97 -4.32 -0.35
CA ARG A 15 -9.63 -5.62 -0.58
C ARG A 15 -10.41 -5.58 -1.90
N LEU A 16 -11.11 -4.46 -2.18
CA LEU A 16 -11.77 -4.28 -3.46
C LEU A 16 -10.77 -4.34 -4.62
N ASP A 17 -9.64 -3.63 -4.52
CA ASP A 17 -8.58 -3.67 -5.53
C ASP A 17 -8.01 -5.07 -5.74
N ALA A 18 -7.80 -5.83 -4.66
CA ALA A 18 -7.35 -7.22 -4.75
C ALA A 18 -8.36 -8.10 -5.50
N GLN A 19 -9.66 -7.92 -5.25
CA GLN A 19 -10.72 -8.67 -5.93
C GLN A 19 -10.86 -8.27 -7.39
N LEU A 20 -10.77 -6.96 -7.71
CA LEU A 20 -10.76 -6.48 -9.09
C LEU A 20 -9.59 -7.09 -9.86
N SER A 21 -8.39 -7.05 -9.27
CA SER A 21 -7.20 -7.66 -9.85
C SER A 21 -7.37 -9.17 -10.06
N ALA A 22 -7.91 -9.89 -9.08
CA ALA A 22 -8.19 -11.33 -9.19
C ALA A 22 -9.25 -11.66 -10.28
N ALA A 23 -10.18 -10.75 -10.53
CA ALA A 23 -11.19 -10.85 -11.58
C ALA A 23 -10.68 -10.39 -12.97
N GLY A 24 -9.41 -10.00 -13.09
CA GLY A 24 -8.84 -9.48 -14.34
C GLY A 24 -9.28 -8.05 -14.69
N LEU A 25 -9.83 -7.32 -13.72
CA LEU A 25 -10.19 -5.92 -13.85
C LEU A 25 -9.02 -5.03 -13.39
N PRO A 26 -8.89 -3.81 -13.94
CA PRO A 26 -7.81 -2.91 -13.56
C PRO A 26 -7.93 -2.55 -12.07
N ARG A 27 -6.79 -2.54 -11.38
CA ARG A 27 -6.70 -2.00 -10.02
C ARG A 27 -7.02 -0.51 -10.03
N GLN A 28 -7.76 -0.03 -9.05
CA GLN A 28 -8.18 1.36 -8.94
C GLN A 28 -7.16 2.22 -8.19
N GLY A 29 -6.14 1.60 -7.59
CA GLY A 29 -5.16 2.28 -6.75
C GLY A 29 -5.70 2.57 -5.35
N LEU A 30 -6.69 1.80 -4.90
CA LEU A 30 -7.25 1.89 -3.56
C LEU A 30 -6.26 1.35 -2.54
N ARG A 31 -5.71 2.25 -1.74
CA ARG A 31 -4.63 1.94 -0.79
C ARG A 31 -5.06 2.22 0.64
N HIS A 32 -4.45 1.49 1.56
CA HIS A 32 -4.52 1.79 2.98
C HIS A 32 -3.11 1.91 3.53
N ALA A 33 -2.89 2.99 4.28
CA ALA A 33 -1.68 3.15 5.07
C ALA A 33 -1.63 2.05 6.14
N SER A 34 -0.44 1.52 6.40
CA SER A 34 -0.26 0.54 7.46
C SER A 34 1.09 0.74 8.12
N THR A 35 1.09 0.68 9.45
CA THR A 35 2.29 0.71 10.28
C THR A 35 3.07 -0.60 10.22
N PHE A 36 2.41 -1.70 9.80
CA PHE A 36 2.97 -3.05 9.76
C PHE A 36 3.68 -3.37 8.43
N ARG A 37 3.97 -2.37 7.60
CA ARG A 37 4.76 -2.58 6.38
C ARG A 37 6.20 -2.92 6.78
N PRO A 38 6.86 -3.90 6.13
CA PRO A 38 8.25 -4.24 6.43
C PRO A 38 9.18 -3.02 6.40
N ALA A 39 8.93 -2.07 5.49
CA ALA A 39 9.65 -0.79 5.42
C ALA A 39 9.73 -0.05 6.76
N LEU A 40 8.69 -0.12 7.60
CA LEU A 40 8.57 0.65 8.84
C LEU A 40 9.00 -0.13 10.09
N GLN A 41 9.36 -1.41 9.93
CA GLN A 41 9.71 -2.29 11.05
C GLN A 41 11.21 -2.23 11.41
N VAL A 42 12.07 -1.77 10.51
CA VAL A 42 13.53 -1.76 10.75
C VAL A 42 13.93 -0.79 11.85
N LEU A 43 13.37 0.42 11.86
CA LEU A 43 13.67 1.42 12.88
C LEU A 43 13.29 0.94 14.29
N PRO A 44 12.05 0.50 14.57
CA PRO A 44 11.72 -0.01 15.90
C PRO A 44 12.61 -1.20 16.28
N LEU A 45 12.82 -2.17 15.38
CA LEU A 45 13.71 -3.31 15.67
C LEU A 45 15.13 -2.86 16.01
N ALA A 46 15.73 -1.94 15.26
CA ALA A 46 17.07 -1.44 15.52
C ALA A 46 17.19 -0.71 16.87
N LEU A 47 16.12 -0.04 17.31
CA LEU A 47 16.09 0.66 18.59
C LEU A 47 15.82 -0.28 19.77
N GLU A 48 15.11 -1.39 19.57
CA GLU A 48 14.98 -2.44 20.60
C GLU A 48 16.33 -3.09 20.93
N LEU A 49 17.28 -3.14 19.98
CA LEU A 49 18.61 -3.72 20.22
C LEU A 49 19.49 -2.88 21.15
N LEU A 50 19.10 -1.64 21.47
CA LEU A 50 19.85 -0.74 22.35
C LEU A 50 19.88 -1.22 23.82
N TRP A 51 18.97 -2.09 24.23
CA TRP A 51 18.70 -2.34 25.64
C TRP A 51 19.43 -3.57 26.21
N GLU A 52 19.73 -3.52 27.50
CA GLU A 52 20.06 -4.68 28.33
C GLU A 52 18.91 -5.01 29.30
N PRO A 53 18.53 -6.29 29.44
CA PRO A 53 19.05 -7.44 28.70
C PRO A 53 18.63 -7.42 27.22
N LEU A 54 19.48 -7.97 26.36
CA LEU A 54 19.21 -8.05 24.93
C LEU A 54 18.01 -8.97 24.63
N ASP A 55 17.05 -8.45 23.88
CA ASP A 55 15.99 -9.26 23.29
C ASP A 55 16.51 -10.03 22.07
N PHE A 56 16.74 -11.34 22.24
CA PHE A 56 17.20 -12.22 21.17
C PHE A 56 16.14 -12.44 20.08
N GLN A 57 14.85 -12.34 20.38
CA GLN A 57 13.79 -12.43 19.37
C GLN A 57 13.84 -11.18 18.47
N ALA A 58 13.95 -10.00 19.06
CA ALA A 58 14.13 -8.76 18.31
C ALA A 58 15.41 -8.81 17.45
N LEU A 59 16.51 -9.36 17.96
CA LEU A 59 17.74 -9.54 17.19
C LEU A 59 17.56 -10.46 15.99
N VAL A 60 16.93 -11.63 16.18
CA VAL A 60 16.67 -12.56 15.06
C VAL A 60 15.74 -11.92 14.03
N GLN A 61 14.69 -11.23 14.46
CA GLN A 61 13.79 -10.49 13.56
C GLN A 61 14.54 -9.41 12.78
N PHE A 62 15.41 -8.63 13.43
CA PHE A 62 16.23 -7.63 12.78
C PHE A 62 17.18 -8.24 11.73
N LEU A 63 17.89 -9.32 12.07
CA LEU A 63 18.86 -9.98 11.20
C LEU A 63 18.23 -10.70 10.01
N THR A 64 16.98 -11.15 10.15
CA THR A 64 16.22 -11.83 9.08
C THR A 64 15.37 -10.87 8.25
N HIS A 65 15.32 -9.58 8.62
CA HIS A 65 14.50 -8.59 7.96
C HIS A 65 14.96 -8.34 6.50
N PRO A 66 14.04 -8.26 5.52
CA PRO A 66 14.39 -8.19 4.09
C PRO A 66 15.19 -6.94 3.67
N ILE A 67 15.10 -5.87 4.45
CA ILE A 67 15.85 -4.60 4.23
C ILE A 67 16.81 -4.30 5.40
N CYS A 68 17.31 -5.33 6.08
CA CYS A 68 18.30 -5.20 7.15
C CYS A 68 19.59 -4.53 6.65
N PRO A 69 20.21 -3.65 7.45
CA PRO A 69 21.54 -3.10 7.17
C PRO A 69 22.67 -4.12 7.11
N VAL A 70 22.53 -5.23 7.84
CA VAL A 70 23.49 -6.35 7.82
C VAL A 70 23.29 -7.17 6.54
N PRO A 71 24.36 -7.44 5.76
CA PRO A 71 24.27 -8.22 4.53
C PRO A 71 23.61 -9.59 4.72
N GLY A 72 22.73 -10.00 3.79
CA GLY A 72 21.82 -11.13 3.99
C GLY A 72 22.47 -12.47 4.35
N TYR A 73 23.64 -12.81 3.81
CA TYR A 73 24.36 -14.02 4.23
C TYR A 73 24.84 -13.92 5.69
N ALA A 74 25.40 -12.77 6.08
CA ALA A 74 25.85 -12.54 7.45
C ALA A 74 24.67 -12.53 8.42
N GLY A 75 23.61 -11.79 8.08
CA GLY A 75 22.38 -11.73 8.88
C GLY A 75 21.81 -13.12 9.14
N ARG A 76 21.68 -13.95 8.11
CA ARG A 76 21.20 -15.34 8.25
C ARG A 76 22.10 -16.19 9.14
N ARG A 77 23.41 -16.16 8.95
CA ARG A 77 24.36 -16.96 9.76
C ARG A 77 24.34 -16.55 11.23
N LEU A 78 24.27 -15.24 11.50
CA LEU A 78 24.15 -14.73 12.87
C LEU A 78 22.80 -15.12 13.48
N ALA A 79 21.70 -15.02 12.72
CA ALA A 79 20.37 -15.42 13.19
C ALA A 79 20.29 -16.92 13.51
N GLU A 80 20.80 -17.79 12.62
CA GLU A 80 20.93 -19.23 12.84
C GLU A 80 21.69 -19.52 14.14
N LYS A 81 22.85 -18.86 14.32
CA LYS A 81 23.67 -19.03 15.52
C LYS A 81 22.96 -18.55 16.80
N VAL A 82 22.24 -17.43 16.75
CA VAL A 82 21.54 -16.88 17.92
C VAL A 82 20.33 -17.74 18.30
N ALA A 83 19.62 -18.26 17.30
CA ALA A 83 18.49 -19.18 17.50
C ALA A 83 18.93 -20.52 18.12
N ASP A 84 20.10 -21.04 17.70
CA ASP A 84 20.67 -22.29 18.22
C ASP A 84 21.29 -22.11 19.62
N ALA A 85 22.07 -21.05 19.83
CA ALA A 85 22.73 -20.75 21.09
C ALA A 85 22.68 -19.25 21.40
N PRO A 86 21.73 -18.80 22.24
CA PRO A 86 21.59 -17.39 22.63
C PRO A 86 22.88 -16.85 23.29
N GLY A 87 23.35 -15.69 22.82
CA GLY A 87 24.55 -15.02 23.33
C GLY A 87 25.42 -14.40 22.23
N ILE A 88 26.21 -13.38 22.56
CA ILE A 88 27.11 -12.68 21.65
C ILE A 88 28.54 -12.72 22.23
N GLY A 89 29.56 -12.79 21.37
CA GLY A 89 30.97 -12.67 21.77
C GLY A 89 31.71 -13.97 22.12
N GLY A 90 31.00 -15.06 22.45
CA GLY A 90 31.63 -16.35 22.80
C GLY A 90 32.30 -17.10 21.62
N ALA A 91 32.94 -18.24 21.88
CA ALA A 91 33.68 -19.00 20.86
C ALA A 91 32.83 -19.40 19.64
N TYR A 92 31.55 -19.75 19.84
CA TYR A 92 30.64 -20.05 18.73
C TYR A 92 30.31 -18.81 17.88
N TRP A 93 30.19 -17.64 18.53
CA TRP A 93 30.04 -16.36 17.84
C TRP A 93 31.26 -16.07 16.95
N GLN A 94 32.47 -16.18 17.50
CA GLN A 94 33.71 -15.95 16.75
C GLN A 94 33.89 -16.91 15.57
N ARG A 95 33.57 -18.20 15.73
CA ARG A 95 33.57 -19.16 14.62
C ARG A 95 32.58 -18.78 13.51
N THR A 96 31.43 -18.23 13.88
CA THR A 96 30.42 -17.79 12.91
C THR A 96 30.90 -16.57 12.13
N LEU A 97 31.58 -15.64 12.79
CA LEU A 97 32.21 -14.48 12.15
C LEU A 97 33.31 -14.89 11.18
N ALA A 98 34.19 -15.83 11.56
CA ALA A 98 35.23 -16.34 10.65
C ALA A 98 34.65 -16.94 9.35
N ARG A 99 33.52 -17.67 9.45
CA ARG A 99 32.80 -18.20 8.27
C ARG A 99 32.16 -17.10 7.42
N ILE A 100 31.76 -15.99 8.04
CA ILE A 100 31.25 -14.82 7.33
C ILE A 100 32.40 -14.15 6.57
N ASP A 101 33.56 -13.99 7.21
CA ASP A 101 34.75 -13.40 6.60
C ASP A 101 35.23 -14.24 5.40
N GLU A 102 35.29 -15.56 5.54
CA GLU A 102 35.61 -16.49 4.45
C GLU A 102 34.66 -16.35 3.25
N TYR A 103 33.34 -16.22 3.50
CA TYR A 103 32.36 -16.07 2.42
C TYR A 103 32.49 -14.75 1.66
N TYR A 104 32.78 -13.65 2.35
CA TYR A 104 32.89 -12.33 1.71
C TYR A 104 34.27 -12.05 1.14
N GLY A 105 35.30 -12.79 1.55
CA GLY A 105 36.69 -12.58 1.14
C GLY A 105 37.29 -11.30 1.72
N GLU A 106 38.60 -11.15 1.59
CA GLU A 106 39.37 -10.05 2.21
C GLU A 106 38.86 -8.66 1.85
N GLU A 107 38.43 -8.44 0.60
CA GLU A 107 37.98 -7.13 0.11
C GLU A 107 36.70 -6.63 0.78
N ARG A 108 35.76 -7.53 1.11
CA ARG A 108 34.44 -7.16 1.66
C ARG A 108 34.26 -7.50 3.12
N ALA A 109 35.00 -8.47 3.66
CA ALA A 109 34.90 -8.91 5.05
C ALA A 109 34.95 -7.72 6.03
N GLY A 110 35.92 -6.81 5.88
CA GLY A 110 36.05 -5.62 6.73
C GLY A 110 34.77 -4.78 6.81
N SER A 111 34.22 -4.41 5.64
CA SER A 111 32.96 -3.63 5.56
C SER A 111 31.74 -4.35 6.15
N VAL A 112 31.72 -5.69 6.11
CA VAL A 112 30.66 -6.49 6.71
C VAL A 112 30.82 -6.54 8.23
N ARG A 113 32.06 -6.69 8.72
CA ARG A 113 32.39 -6.68 10.15
C ARG A 113 32.07 -5.34 10.79
N GLU A 114 32.32 -4.22 10.11
CA GLU A 114 31.89 -2.88 10.56
C GLU A 114 30.38 -2.79 10.75
N LYS A 115 29.59 -3.34 9.83
CA LYS A 115 28.12 -3.36 9.97
C LYS A 115 27.66 -4.26 11.11
N ILE A 116 28.29 -5.42 11.29
CA ILE A 116 27.97 -6.31 12.41
C ILE A 116 28.32 -5.62 13.74
N ALA A 117 29.48 -4.98 13.82
CA ALA A 117 29.89 -4.23 14.99
C ALA A 117 28.90 -3.10 15.30
N LEU A 118 28.52 -2.32 14.28
CA LEU A 118 27.58 -1.21 14.42
C LEU A 118 26.20 -1.68 14.89
N TRP A 119 25.60 -2.70 14.25
CA TRP A 119 24.20 -3.07 14.47
C TRP A 119 23.97 -4.18 15.50
N VAL A 120 25.00 -4.97 15.84
CA VAL A 120 24.85 -6.16 16.68
C VAL A 120 25.81 -6.17 17.86
N GLU A 121 27.07 -5.78 17.70
CA GLU A 121 28.07 -5.86 18.79
C GLU A 121 28.25 -4.53 19.54
N HIS A 122 27.40 -3.54 19.27
CA HIS A 122 27.47 -2.23 19.91
C HIS A 122 27.23 -2.28 21.44
N ALA A 123 27.70 -1.25 22.14
CA ALA A 123 27.39 -1.03 23.55
C ALA A 123 25.88 -0.85 23.75
N ARG A 124 25.35 -1.42 24.83
CA ARG A 124 23.93 -1.39 25.18
C ARG A 124 23.73 -0.62 26.47
N PHE A 125 22.48 -0.27 26.74
CA PHE A 125 22.09 0.56 27.86
C PHE A 125 21.12 -0.21 28.76
N PRO A 126 21.30 -0.20 30.10
CA PRO A 126 20.34 -0.80 31.01
C PRO A 126 18.96 -0.16 30.83
N ALA A 127 17.92 -1.00 30.65
CA ALA A 127 16.56 -0.52 30.39
C ALA A 127 16.03 0.46 31.46
N GLU A 128 16.45 0.27 32.72
CA GLU A 128 16.07 1.10 33.87
C GLU A 128 16.68 2.51 33.83
N SER A 129 17.98 2.60 33.52
CA SER A 129 18.69 3.87 33.42
C SER A 129 18.40 4.61 32.12
N GLY A 130 18.04 3.88 31.06
CA GLY A 130 17.80 4.45 29.74
C GLY A 130 19.07 4.69 28.93
N ALA A 131 18.88 5.11 27.68
CA ALA A 131 19.94 5.43 26.73
C ALA A 131 20.10 6.95 26.60
N PRO A 132 21.34 7.48 26.53
CA PRO A 132 21.60 8.88 26.20
C PRO A 132 20.98 9.24 24.85
N ILE A 133 20.40 10.43 24.74
CA ILE A 133 19.74 10.90 23.53
C ILE A 133 20.70 10.96 22.34
N GLU A 134 21.98 11.27 22.57
CA GLU A 134 23.03 11.30 21.56
C GLU A 134 23.22 9.93 20.90
N ALA A 135 23.24 8.86 21.71
CA ALA A 135 23.38 7.49 21.21
C ALA A 135 22.15 7.05 20.40
N VAL A 136 20.96 7.50 20.80
CA VAL A 136 19.72 7.26 20.04
C VAL A 136 19.77 8.03 18.71
N ILE A 137 20.14 9.31 18.72
CA ILE A 137 20.28 10.14 17.51
C ILE A 137 21.28 9.49 16.54
N GLU A 138 22.46 9.09 17.01
CA GLU A 138 23.49 8.43 16.21
C GLU A 138 22.95 7.15 15.56
N ARG A 139 22.25 6.31 16.34
CA ARG A 139 21.62 5.07 15.85
C ARG A 139 20.63 5.34 14.72
N VAL A 140 19.73 6.30 14.90
CA VAL A 140 18.73 6.64 13.88
C VAL A 140 19.39 7.30 12.67
N ALA A 141 20.43 8.11 12.86
CA ALA A 141 21.19 8.75 11.79
C ALA A 141 21.91 7.74 10.90
N HIS A 142 22.52 6.70 11.49
CA HIS A 142 23.10 5.60 10.72
C HIS A 142 22.07 4.87 9.88
N LEU A 143 20.86 4.66 10.43
CA LEU A 143 19.80 3.99 9.69
C LEU A 143 19.27 4.88 8.54
N ALA A 144 19.11 6.18 8.78
CA ALA A 144 18.75 7.15 7.75
C ALA A 144 19.79 7.18 6.63
N ALA A 145 21.09 7.22 6.97
CA ALA A 145 22.18 7.19 5.98
C ALA A 145 22.17 5.90 5.16
N PHE A 146 21.93 4.76 5.80
CA PHE A 146 21.79 3.46 5.13
C PHE A 146 20.68 3.48 4.07
N PHE A 147 19.50 4.01 4.39
CA PHE A 147 18.38 4.09 3.44
C PHE A 147 18.61 5.15 2.36
N ARG A 148 19.19 6.31 2.72
CA ARG A 148 19.52 7.39 1.79
C ARG A 148 20.38 6.91 0.62
N GLN A 149 21.40 6.10 0.91
CA GLN A 149 22.28 5.52 -0.11
C GLN A 149 21.57 4.59 -1.10
N ARG A 150 20.35 4.13 -0.78
CA ARG A 150 19.57 3.14 -1.55
C ARG A 150 18.34 3.74 -2.23
N LEU A 151 18.17 5.06 -2.18
CA LEU A 151 17.06 5.73 -2.88
C LEU A 151 17.21 5.67 -4.42
N GLY A 152 18.40 5.33 -4.92
CA GLY A 152 18.68 5.09 -6.33
C GLY A 152 18.52 3.63 -6.79
N GLU A 153 17.95 2.74 -5.98
CA GLU A 153 17.75 1.34 -6.36
C GLU A 153 16.85 1.20 -7.60
N ASP A 154 17.27 0.40 -8.58
CA ASP A 154 16.54 0.18 -9.84
C ASP A 154 15.17 -0.49 -9.61
N ASP A 155 15.10 -1.38 -8.62
CA ASP A 155 13.88 -2.07 -8.22
C ASP A 155 12.92 -1.09 -7.56
N SER A 156 11.78 -0.83 -8.21
CA SER A 156 10.79 0.13 -7.74
C SER A 156 10.22 -0.25 -6.36
N ALA A 157 10.02 -1.54 -6.07
CA ALA A 157 9.53 -2.02 -4.78
C ALA A 157 10.50 -1.67 -3.67
N LYS A 158 11.77 -2.01 -3.87
CA LYS A 158 12.83 -1.75 -2.90
C LYS A 158 13.02 -0.24 -2.71
N ARG A 159 13.08 0.52 -3.80
CA ARG A 159 13.22 1.99 -3.75
C ARG A 159 12.09 2.64 -2.94
N LEU A 160 10.84 2.24 -3.17
CA LEU A 160 9.69 2.75 -2.42
C LEU A 160 9.75 2.35 -0.94
N ALA A 161 10.15 1.11 -0.64
CA ALA A 161 10.37 0.69 0.75
C ALA A 161 11.47 1.52 1.43
N PHE A 162 12.61 1.74 0.77
CA PHE A 162 13.70 2.55 1.30
C PHE A 162 13.30 4.02 1.49
N LEU A 163 12.48 4.58 0.60
CA LEU A 163 11.95 5.93 0.74
C LEU A 163 11.07 6.04 1.99
N ALA A 164 10.18 5.08 2.22
CA ALA A 164 9.35 5.00 3.42
C ALA A 164 10.19 4.90 4.70
N SER A 165 11.17 3.98 4.74
CA SER A 165 12.05 3.82 5.89
C SER A 165 12.91 5.07 6.15
N TYR A 166 13.40 5.71 5.09
CA TYR A 166 14.15 6.96 5.20
C TYR A 166 13.29 8.08 5.79
N GLY A 167 12.06 8.24 5.31
CA GLY A 167 11.11 9.22 5.83
C GLY A 167 10.83 9.00 7.33
N GLN A 168 10.58 7.76 7.74
CA GLN A 168 10.38 7.41 9.16
C GLN A 168 11.61 7.78 10.01
N CYS A 169 12.82 7.49 9.54
CA CYS A 169 14.04 7.84 10.25
C CYS A 169 14.24 9.36 10.35
N GLN A 170 13.95 10.12 9.27
CA GLN A 170 14.05 11.58 9.27
C GLN A 170 13.06 12.21 10.26
N SER A 171 11.79 11.80 10.25
CA SER A 171 10.80 12.29 11.21
C SER A 171 11.16 11.97 12.66
N CYS A 172 11.76 10.80 12.91
CA CYS A 172 12.29 10.43 14.22
C CYS A 172 13.48 11.30 14.63
N LEU A 173 14.44 11.54 13.73
CA LEU A 173 15.58 12.42 13.99
C LEU A 173 15.14 13.85 14.31
N ASP A 174 14.24 14.41 13.51
CA ASP A 174 13.73 15.77 13.73
C ASP A 174 13.07 15.89 15.11
N SER A 175 12.35 14.84 15.53
CA SER A 175 11.71 14.80 16.85
C SER A 175 12.73 14.67 17.98
N LEU A 176 13.75 13.81 17.82
CA LEU A 176 14.85 13.66 18.80
C LEU A 176 15.64 14.95 18.97
N VAL A 177 16.01 15.62 17.87
CA VAL A 177 16.75 16.91 17.92
C VAL A 177 15.92 17.99 18.61
N ARG A 178 14.61 18.07 18.34
CA ARG A 178 13.72 19.00 19.05
C ARG A 178 13.62 18.69 20.55
N LEU A 179 13.53 17.42 20.91
CA LEU A 179 13.50 16.99 22.31
C LEU A 179 14.82 17.26 23.03
N GLN A 180 15.96 17.10 22.34
CA GLN A 180 17.28 17.47 22.85
C GLN A 180 17.35 18.97 23.13
N ALA A 181 16.88 19.82 22.20
CA ALA A 181 16.83 21.26 22.37
C ALA A 181 15.91 21.71 23.52
N GLN A 182 14.92 20.89 23.89
CA GLN A 182 14.03 21.08 25.04
C GLN A 182 14.61 20.55 26.36
N GLY A 183 15.84 20.01 26.35
CA GLY A 183 16.52 19.51 27.54
C GLY A 183 16.30 18.02 27.84
N THR A 184 15.76 17.25 26.90
CA THR A 184 15.70 15.78 27.06
C THR A 184 17.11 15.20 26.88
N VAL A 185 17.60 14.49 27.88
CA VAL A 185 18.96 13.90 27.87
C VAL A 185 18.94 12.39 27.74
N VAL A 186 17.90 11.72 28.23
CA VAL A 186 17.82 10.25 28.31
C VAL A 186 16.45 9.76 27.87
N PHE A 187 16.43 8.63 27.14
CA PHE A 187 15.22 7.90 26.79
C PHE A 187 15.17 6.54 27.47
N ARG A 188 14.00 6.18 28.01
CA ARG A 188 13.67 4.80 28.40
C ARG A 188 12.96 4.05 27.25
N PRO A 189 12.94 2.71 27.27
CA PRO A 189 12.36 1.89 26.20
C PRO A 189 10.95 2.34 25.77
N ARG A 190 10.02 2.49 26.73
CA ARG A 190 8.64 2.90 26.44
C ARG A 190 8.52 4.31 25.86
N GLN A 191 9.40 5.24 26.24
CA GLN A 191 9.39 6.60 25.67
C GLN A 191 9.84 6.56 24.21
N LEU A 192 10.88 5.77 23.92
CA LEU A 192 11.38 5.59 22.57
C LEU A 192 10.37 4.88 21.67
N GLN A 193 9.72 3.81 22.15
CA GLN A 193 8.63 3.13 21.45
C GLN A 193 7.47 4.07 21.11
N LYS A 194 7.06 4.93 22.06
CA LYS A 194 6.03 5.94 21.82
C LYS A 194 6.44 6.95 20.76
N LEU A 195 7.69 7.42 20.79
CA LEU A 195 8.23 8.33 19.79
C LEU A 195 8.22 7.69 18.39
N VAL A 196 8.66 6.45 18.29
CA VAL A 196 8.63 5.69 17.02
C VAL A 196 7.19 5.51 16.53
N ALA A 197 6.25 5.17 17.42
CA ALA A 197 4.84 5.03 17.05
C ALA A 197 4.26 6.35 16.53
N GLN A 198 4.56 7.47 17.18
CA GLN A 198 4.11 8.81 16.76
C GLN A 198 4.70 9.23 15.42
N THR A 199 5.99 8.98 15.20
CA THR A 199 6.69 9.31 13.94
C THR A 199 6.27 8.38 12.79
N THR A 200 5.83 7.17 13.10
CA THR A 200 5.25 6.24 12.12
C THR A 200 3.82 6.65 11.75
N ALA A 201 3.07 7.25 12.67
CA ALA A 201 1.69 7.72 12.49
C ALA A 201 0.77 6.62 11.91
N SER A 202 0.11 6.90 10.77
CA SER A 202 -0.74 5.92 10.06
C SER A 202 0.08 4.90 9.24
N GLY A 203 1.40 5.02 9.24
CA GLY A 203 2.32 4.23 8.43
C GLY A 203 2.32 4.66 6.97
N THR A 204 2.61 3.71 6.07
CA THR A 204 2.76 3.99 4.64
C THR A 204 1.83 3.14 3.80
N GLU A 205 1.33 3.73 2.73
CA GLU A 205 0.53 3.03 1.73
C GLU A 205 1.33 1.94 1.01
N ASN A 206 0.62 1.02 0.35
CA ASN A 206 1.26 0.05 -0.53
C ASN A 206 1.53 0.67 -1.91
N SER A 207 2.70 1.27 -2.07
CA SER A 207 3.10 1.95 -3.31
C SER A 207 3.24 1.02 -4.54
N LEU A 208 3.24 -0.31 -4.35
CA LEU A 208 3.28 -1.31 -5.42
C LEU A 208 1.93 -1.59 -6.07
N TRP A 209 0.87 -0.98 -5.54
CA TRP A 209 -0.49 -1.17 -6.03
C TRP A 209 -1.01 0.16 -6.59
N PRO A 210 -0.45 0.67 -7.70
CA PRO A 210 -1.00 1.85 -8.38
C PRO A 210 -2.31 1.52 -9.09
N ALA A 211 -3.05 2.58 -9.40
CA ALA A 211 -4.13 2.51 -10.37
C ALA A 211 -3.57 2.04 -11.71
N GLU A 212 -4.27 1.10 -12.36
CA GLU A 212 -3.90 0.55 -13.66
C GLU A 212 -4.66 1.26 -14.78
N VAL A 213 -4.21 1.06 -16.03
CA VAL A 213 -4.91 1.60 -17.19
C VAL A 213 -6.33 1.02 -17.23
N GLY A 214 -7.34 1.89 -17.28
CA GLY A 214 -8.74 1.50 -17.18
C GLY A 214 -9.33 1.62 -15.77
N ALA A 215 -8.53 2.04 -14.78
CA ALA A 215 -9.05 2.51 -13.50
C ALA A 215 -10.04 3.67 -13.71
N VAL A 216 -11.07 3.67 -12.87
CA VAL A 216 -12.11 4.69 -12.80
C VAL A 216 -11.77 5.70 -11.72
N GLN A 217 -12.54 6.79 -11.63
CA GLN A 217 -12.28 7.78 -10.60
C GLN A 217 -12.65 7.22 -9.23
N VAL A 218 -11.75 7.36 -8.26
CA VAL A 218 -12.00 6.96 -6.89
C VAL A 218 -11.77 8.13 -5.95
N VAL A 219 -12.74 8.35 -5.07
CA VAL A 219 -12.69 9.35 -4.01
C VAL A 219 -12.85 8.68 -2.64
N ASN A 220 -12.28 9.29 -1.60
CA ASN A 220 -12.33 8.81 -0.20
C ASN A 220 -13.20 9.70 0.71
N HIS A 221 -13.74 10.80 0.18
CA HIS A 221 -14.63 11.72 0.91
C HIS A 221 -15.77 12.16 -0.03
N PRO A 222 -17.04 12.20 0.43
CA PRO A 222 -18.17 12.50 -0.46
C PRO A 222 -18.10 13.94 -0.96
N GLY A 223 -17.50 14.83 -0.15
CA GLY A 223 -17.14 16.19 -0.52
C GLY A 223 -16.23 16.33 -1.75
N ALA A 224 -15.44 15.31 -2.10
CA ALA A 224 -14.51 15.36 -3.22
C ALA A 224 -15.19 15.18 -4.58
N ILE A 225 -16.48 14.81 -4.61
CA ILE A 225 -17.25 14.74 -5.85
C ILE A 225 -17.74 16.15 -6.18
N THR A 226 -17.05 16.80 -7.11
CA THR A 226 -17.30 18.20 -7.51
C THR A 226 -17.98 18.32 -8.87
N GLU A 227 -17.96 17.26 -9.68
CA GLU A 227 -18.49 17.25 -11.03
C GLU A 227 -19.56 16.16 -11.21
N PRO A 228 -20.57 16.39 -12.08
CA PRO A 228 -21.54 15.35 -12.39
C PRO A 228 -20.91 14.17 -13.14
N VAL A 229 -21.31 12.96 -12.79
CA VAL A 229 -20.81 11.71 -13.38
C VAL A 229 -21.97 10.82 -13.81
N ALA A 230 -21.74 9.95 -14.80
CA ALA A 230 -22.78 9.06 -15.31
C ALA A 230 -23.27 8.13 -14.19
N ARG A 231 -22.35 7.52 -13.45
CA ARG A 231 -22.65 6.57 -12.39
C ARG A 231 -21.80 6.80 -11.16
N VAL A 232 -22.46 6.77 -10.00
CA VAL A 232 -21.82 6.75 -8.67
C VAL A 232 -22.06 5.40 -8.03
N ILE A 233 -20.99 4.76 -7.55
CA ILE A 233 -21.04 3.57 -6.70
C ILE A 233 -20.51 3.96 -5.33
N TRP A 234 -21.33 3.86 -4.30
CA TRP A 234 -20.98 4.22 -2.93
C TRP A 234 -20.91 2.94 -2.10
N SER A 235 -19.70 2.55 -1.63
CA SER A 235 -19.49 1.24 -0.99
C SER A 235 -18.43 1.22 0.13
N PRO A 236 -18.78 0.83 1.37
CA PRO A 236 -20.14 0.74 1.91
C PRO A 236 -20.77 2.11 2.22
N LEU A 237 -22.10 2.16 2.24
CA LEU A 237 -22.92 3.24 2.82
C LEU A 237 -22.96 3.11 4.35
N ALA A 238 -21.79 3.07 4.96
CA ALA A 238 -21.61 2.99 6.40
C ALA A 238 -21.51 4.39 7.04
N LEU A 239 -21.77 4.46 8.35
CA LEU A 239 -21.57 5.68 9.14
C LEU A 239 -20.17 6.28 8.88
N PRO A 240 -20.07 7.55 8.50
CA PRO A 240 -18.78 8.20 8.27
C PRO A 240 -18.10 8.47 9.62
N PRO A 241 -16.76 8.61 9.65
CA PRO A 241 -16.10 9.11 10.86
C PRO A 241 -16.63 10.51 11.17
N LEU A 242 -17.14 10.69 12.39
CA LEU A 242 -17.60 11.99 12.85
C LEU A 242 -16.40 12.89 13.21
N PRO A 243 -16.55 14.22 13.11
CA PRO A 243 -15.51 15.15 13.55
C PRO A 243 -15.06 14.83 14.98
N GLY A 244 -13.76 14.65 15.17
CA GLY A 244 -13.17 14.42 16.49
C GLY A 244 -13.20 15.66 17.37
N SER A 245 -12.87 15.47 18.65
CA SER A 245 -12.68 16.57 19.60
C SER A 245 -11.46 17.41 19.24
N ASP A 246 -11.46 18.67 19.68
CA ASP A 246 -10.28 19.52 19.58
C ASP A 246 -9.10 18.97 20.39
N PRO A 247 -7.87 19.19 19.93
CA PRO A 247 -6.67 18.82 20.69
C PRO A 247 -6.43 19.77 21.89
N TRP A 248 -7.12 20.91 21.93
CA TRP A 248 -7.01 21.91 22.97
C TRP A 248 -8.09 21.74 24.04
N SER A 249 -7.72 22.02 25.28
CA SER A 249 -8.64 22.13 26.40
C SER A 249 -9.59 23.32 26.24
N THR A 250 -10.71 23.28 26.95
CA THR A 250 -11.68 24.39 26.99
C THR A 250 -11.05 25.71 27.45
N ALA A 251 -10.03 25.65 28.31
CA ALA A 251 -9.31 26.83 28.77
C ALA A 251 -8.45 27.44 27.65
N GLU A 252 -7.71 26.62 26.91
CA GLU A 252 -6.91 27.05 25.75
C GLU A 252 -7.79 27.61 24.64
N LEU A 253 -8.93 26.97 24.35
CA LEU A 253 -9.90 27.47 23.38
C LEU A 253 -10.45 28.85 23.75
N ARG A 254 -10.62 29.14 25.06
CA ARG A 254 -11.05 30.46 25.53
C ARG A 254 -9.97 31.51 25.28
N VAL A 255 -8.72 31.21 25.62
CA VAL A 255 -7.57 32.11 25.37
C VAL A 255 -7.40 32.39 23.88
N LEU A 256 -7.53 31.36 23.03
CA LEU A 256 -7.48 31.52 21.58
C LEU A 256 -8.59 32.46 21.08
N LYS A 257 -9.82 32.27 21.58
CA LYS A 257 -10.95 33.13 21.23
C LYS A 257 -10.75 34.58 21.68
N GLU A 258 -10.23 34.79 22.90
CA GLU A 258 -9.88 36.12 23.42
C GLU A 258 -8.78 36.80 22.59
N ALA A 259 -7.84 36.02 22.04
CA ALA A 259 -6.83 36.49 21.10
C ALA A 259 -7.36 36.72 19.67
N GLY A 260 -8.67 36.56 19.43
CA GLY A 260 -9.32 36.76 18.13
C GLY A 260 -9.21 35.57 17.16
N VAL A 261 -8.80 34.39 17.64
CA VAL A 261 -8.76 33.17 16.82
C VAL A 261 -10.14 32.51 16.85
N GLU A 262 -10.85 32.54 15.72
CA GLU A 262 -12.13 31.86 15.54
C GLU A 262 -11.93 30.45 14.97
N LEU A 263 -12.22 29.43 15.80
CA LEU A 263 -12.21 28.03 15.38
C LEU A 263 -13.64 27.55 15.10
N PRO A 264 -13.87 26.71 14.07
CA PRO A 264 -15.18 26.13 13.82
C PRO A 264 -15.66 25.35 15.03
N SER A 265 -16.89 25.60 15.48
CA SER A 265 -17.50 24.85 16.56
C SER A 265 -17.75 23.39 16.14
N ALA A 266 -18.01 22.51 17.12
CA ALA A 266 -18.39 21.13 16.82
C ALA A 266 -19.63 21.06 15.91
N ALA A 267 -20.59 21.96 16.11
CA ALA A 267 -21.77 22.07 15.27
C ALA A 267 -21.43 22.51 13.83
N ASP A 268 -20.53 23.48 13.66
CA ASP A 268 -20.10 23.95 12.34
C ASP A 268 -19.41 22.83 11.56
N ARG A 269 -18.51 22.07 12.21
CA ARG A 269 -17.82 20.92 11.58
C ARG A 269 -18.81 19.83 11.18
N LEU A 270 -19.76 19.52 12.04
CA LEU A 270 -20.81 18.54 11.73
C LEU A 270 -21.67 19.02 10.56
N GLY A 271 -22.03 20.32 10.53
CA GLY A 271 -22.76 20.93 9.42
C GLY A 271 -21.98 20.84 8.10
N GLN A 272 -20.67 21.12 8.11
CA GLN A 272 -19.81 20.99 6.93
C GLN A 272 -19.75 19.55 6.40
N VAL A 273 -19.57 18.57 7.29
CA VAL A 273 -19.58 17.14 6.92
C VAL A 273 -20.94 16.75 6.34
N THR A 274 -22.03 17.14 7.00
CA THR A 274 -23.41 16.84 6.56
C THR A 274 -23.72 17.44 5.20
N ALA A 275 -23.27 18.68 4.93
CA ALA A 275 -23.44 19.35 3.65
C ALA A 275 -22.75 18.61 2.48
N SER A 276 -21.73 17.79 2.78
CA SER A 276 -21.04 16.99 1.77
C SER A 276 -21.75 15.69 1.40
N TRP A 277 -22.64 15.18 2.26
CA TRP A 277 -23.27 13.86 2.09
C TRP A 277 -24.16 13.73 0.87
N LEU A 278 -24.81 14.82 0.46
CA LEU A 278 -25.70 14.81 -0.71
C LEU A 278 -24.93 14.95 -2.03
N ARG A 279 -23.65 15.36 -2.02
CA ARG A 279 -22.90 15.58 -3.26
C ARG A 279 -22.84 14.35 -4.17
N PRO A 280 -22.55 13.12 -3.67
CA PRO A 280 -22.55 11.94 -4.52
C PRO A 280 -23.91 11.63 -5.14
N VAL A 281 -25.01 11.90 -4.41
CA VAL A 281 -26.38 11.71 -4.90
C VAL A 281 -26.69 12.70 -6.03
N MET A 282 -26.36 13.97 -5.81
CA MET A 282 -26.64 15.05 -6.78
C MET A 282 -25.71 15.00 -8.00
N ALA A 283 -24.54 14.38 -7.88
CA ALA A 283 -23.60 14.21 -8.98
C ALA A 283 -23.99 13.07 -9.94
N ALA A 284 -24.75 12.07 -9.49
CA ALA A 284 -25.14 10.92 -10.32
C ALA A 284 -26.20 11.32 -11.36
N ARG A 285 -25.86 11.18 -12.65
CA ARG A 285 -26.77 11.54 -13.77
C ARG A 285 -27.67 10.40 -14.24
N GLU A 286 -27.11 9.19 -14.34
CA GLU A 286 -27.82 8.03 -14.90
C GLU A 286 -28.12 7.00 -13.82
N GLN A 287 -27.17 6.78 -12.90
CA GLN A 287 -27.31 5.72 -11.91
C GLN A 287 -26.57 6.02 -10.60
N LEU A 288 -27.26 5.81 -9.49
CA LEU A 288 -26.70 5.78 -8.14
C LEU A 288 -26.82 4.35 -7.60
N VAL A 289 -25.69 3.72 -7.27
CA VAL A 289 -25.63 2.41 -6.63
C VAL A 289 -25.11 2.58 -5.21
N LEU A 290 -25.94 2.21 -4.23
CA LEU A 290 -25.62 2.28 -2.82
C LEU A 290 -25.44 0.87 -2.28
N VAL A 291 -24.24 0.55 -1.81
CA VAL A 291 -23.95 -0.74 -1.19
C VAL A 291 -24.12 -0.58 0.31
N LEU A 292 -25.18 -1.15 0.88
CA LEU A 292 -25.43 -1.10 2.31
C LEU A 292 -24.39 -1.93 3.07
N PRO A 293 -23.99 -1.50 4.28
CA PRO A 293 -23.08 -2.27 5.12
C PRO A 293 -23.77 -3.54 5.66
N PRO A 294 -23.01 -4.49 6.24
CA PRO A 294 -23.57 -5.63 6.97
C PRO A 294 -24.53 -5.20 8.08
N ALA A 295 -25.43 -6.10 8.49
CA ALA A 295 -26.48 -5.79 9.48
C ALA A 295 -25.90 -5.40 10.86
N GLU A 296 -24.66 -5.78 11.16
CA GLU A 296 -23.97 -5.42 12.41
C GLU A 296 -23.37 -4.00 12.39
N GLU A 297 -23.35 -3.34 11.23
CA GLU A 297 -22.77 -2.00 11.06
C GLU A 297 -23.83 -0.92 10.89
N GLU A 298 -23.58 0.25 11.48
CA GLU A 298 -24.46 1.39 11.33
C GLU A 298 -24.44 1.95 9.89
N VAL A 299 -25.63 2.11 9.33
CA VAL A 299 -25.83 2.68 7.99
C VAL A 299 -25.65 4.20 8.05
N HIS A 300 -25.12 4.78 6.97
CA HIS A 300 -24.97 6.22 6.83
C HIS A 300 -26.33 6.95 6.95
N PRO A 301 -26.41 8.14 7.62
CA PRO A 301 -27.67 8.89 7.81
C PRO A 301 -28.42 9.25 6.52
N LEU A 302 -27.67 9.40 5.43
CA LEU A 302 -28.22 9.55 4.07
C LEU A 302 -29.26 8.46 3.72
N TRP A 303 -29.11 7.24 4.23
CA TRP A 303 -30.07 6.16 3.98
C TRP A 303 -31.45 6.47 4.54
N LEU A 304 -31.53 6.99 5.77
CA LEU A 304 -32.79 7.44 6.37
C LEU A 304 -33.44 8.58 5.56
N MET A 305 -32.62 9.49 5.01
CA MET A 305 -33.11 10.55 4.13
C MET A 305 -33.72 9.99 2.84
N ILE A 306 -33.15 8.91 2.31
CA ILE A 306 -33.65 8.22 1.12
C ILE A 306 -34.94 7.48 1.46
N GLU A 307 -34.99 6.72 2.55
CA GLU A 307 -36.19 6.00 3.00
C GLU A 307 -37.37 6.95 3.27
N ALA A 308 -37.09 8.16 3.76
CA ALA A 308 -38.12 9.18 3.96
C ALA A 308 -38.72 9.73 2.65
N LEU A 309 -37.99 9.65 1.53
CA LEU A 309 -38.41 10.19 0.24
C LEU A 309 -38.84 9.13 -0.78
N VAL A 310 -38.36 7.90 -0.61
CA VAL A 310 -38.60 6.78 -1.53
C VAL A 310 -39.45 5.74 -0.80
N GLU A 311 -40.73 5.62 -1.17
CA GLU A 311 -41.69 4.73 -0.49
C GLU A 311 -41.26 3.26 -0.48
N LYS A 312 -40.59 2.78 -1.54
CA LYS A 312 -40.17 1.38 -1.70
C LYS A 312 -38.81 1.31 -2.41
N PRO A 313 -37.69 1.59 -1.71
CA PRO A 313 -36.37 1.47 -2.31
C PRO A 313 -36.14 0.02 -2.75
N ARG A 314 -35.60 -0.18 -3.94
CA ARG A 314 -35.25 -1.51 -4.45
C ARG A 314 -33.97 -1.97 -3.78
N ILE A 315 -34.11 -2.80 -2.75
CA ILE A 315 -32.98 -3.41 -2.06
C ILE A 315 -32.82 -4.83 -2.58
N HIS A 316 -31.61 -5.16 -3.04
CA HIS A 316 -31.27 -6.49 -3.49
C HIS A 316 -30.19 -7.06 -2.57
N THR A 317 -30.37 -8.28 -2.08
CA THR A 317 -29.28 -8.97 -1.38
C THR A 317 -28.22 -9.39 -2.39
N LEU A 318 -26.95 -9.34 -1.98
CA LEU A 318 -25.84 -9.63 -2.87
C LEU A 318 -25.88 -11.09 -3.35
N GLU A 319 -26.29 -12.01 -2.47
CA GLU A 319 -26.47 -13.43 -2.75
C GLU A 319 -27.54 -13.66 -3.83
N THR A 320 -28.65 -12.92 -3.75
CA THR A 320 -29.72 -13.01 -4.75
C THR A 320 -29.26 -12.49 -6.11
N LEU A 321 -28.51 -11.38 -6.12
CA LEU A 321 -27.93 -10.84 -7.36
C LEU A 321 -26.94 -11.84 -7.98
N LEU A 322 -26.00 -12.37 -7.19
CA LEU A 322 -24.98 -13.31 -7.67
C LEU A 322 -25.61 -14.63 -8.15
N GLY A 323 -26.66 -15.12 -7.48
CA GLY A 323 -27.32 -16.37 -7.82
C GLY A 323 -28.29 -16.28 -9.00
N ALA A 324 -29.08 -15.21 -9.08
CA ALA A 324 -30.11 -15.03 -10.12
C ALA A 324 -29.60 -14.30 -11.37
N GLY A 325 -28.43 -13.66 -11.30
CA GLY A 325 -28.04 -12.64 -12.27
C GLY A 325 -28.96 -11.41 -12.17
N GLY A 326 -28.86 -10.50 -13.14
CA GLY A 326 -29.80 -9.38 -13.22
C GLY A 326 -29.31 -8.25 -14.13
N ALA A 327 -30.18 -7.27 -14.37
CA ALA A 327 -29.84 -6.08 -15.18
C ALA A 327 -28.67 -5.26 -14.61
N MET A 328 -28.32 -5.48 -13.35
CA MET A 328 -27.19 -4.86 -12.65
C MET A 328 -25.87 -5.62 -12.84
N LEU A 329 -25.91 -6.83 -13.41
CA LEU A 329 -24.75 -7.69 -13.63
C LEU A 329 -24.53 -7.91 -15.13
N ALA A 330 -23.31 -7.63 -15.57
CA ALA A 330 -22.89 -8.00 -16.92
C ALA A 330 -22.29 -9.42 -16.87
N PRO A 331 -22.79 -10.38 -17.66
CA PRO A 331 -22.17 -11.70 -17.73
C PRO A 331 -20.75 -11.54 -18.27
N ILE A 332 -19.76 -11.87 -17.45
CA ILE A 332 -18.36 -11.95 -17.89
C ILE A 332 -18.21 -13.31 -18.56
N THR A 333 -17.94 -13.30 -19.86
CA THR A 333 -17.65 -14.55 -20.57
C THR A 333 -16.32 -15.09 -20.02
N ALA A 334 -16.36 -16.27 -19.41
CA ALA A 334 -15.16 -16.93 -18.89
C ALA A 334 -14.17 -17.13 -20.05
N GLN A 335 -13.08 -16.37 -20.06
CA GLN A 335 -11.99 -16.59 -20.99
C GLN A 335 -11.00 -17.56 -20.36
N PRO A 336 -10.69 -18.69 -21.01
CA PRO A 336 -9.66 -19.59 -20.50
C PRO A 336 -8.33 -18.84 -20.44
N LEU A 337 -7.58 -19.05 -19.36
CA LEU A 337 -6.22 -18.52 -19.28
C LEU A 337 -5.45 -18.98 -20.52
N PRO A 338 -4.77 -18.08 -21.23
CA PRO A 338 -3.96 -18.45 -22.38
C PRO A 338 -2.89 -19.44 -21.93
N SER A 339 -2.76 -20.55 -22.66
CA SER A 339 -1.68 -21.52 -22.44
C SER A 339 -0.33 -20.79 -22.43
N PRO A 340 0.63 -21.18 -21.58
CA PRO A 340 1.96 -20.58 -21.57
C PRO A 340 2.55 -20.59 -22.99
N LYS A 341 2.81 -19.42 -23.56
CA LYS A 341 3.41 -19.25 -24.88
C LYS A 341 4.70 -18.45 -24.73
N ARG A 342 5.74 -18.91 -25.43
CA ARG A 342 7.06 -18.23 -25.45
C ARG A 342 6.99 -16.86 -26.13
N TRP A 343 6.04 -16.66 -27.04
CA TRP A 343 5.89 -15.45 -27.84
C TRP A 343 4.41 -15.03 -27.86
N TRP A 344 4.19 -13.75 -27.62
CA TRP A 344 2.88 -13.10 -27.75
C TRP A 344 2.89 -12.27 -29.02
N GLN A 345 1.94 -12.55 -29.93
CA GLN A 345 1.68 -11.68 -31.07
C GLN A 345 0.60 -10.68 -30.63
N LEU A 346 0.95 -9.40 -30.69
CA LEU A 346 -0.01 -8.33 -30.46
C LEU A 346 -0.72 -8.01 -31.77
N PRO A 347 -2.00 -7.63 -31.73
CA PRO A 347 -2.72 -7.13 -32.90
C PRO A 347 -1.99 -5.96 -33.56
N ASP A 348 -2.10 -5.82 -34.89
CA ASP A 348 -1.38 -4.80 -35.67
C ASP A 348 -1.75 -3.36 -35.28
N ASP A 349 -2.92 -3.17 -34.65
CA ASP A 349 -3.43 -1.91 -34.11
C ASP A 349 -2.85 -1.55 -32.72
N VAL A 350 -2.12 -2.46 -32.08
CA VAL A 350 -1.49 -2.23 -30.77
C VAL A 350 -0.05 -1.75 -30.97
N SER A 351 0.14 -0.43 -30.93
CA SER A 351 1.48 0.16 -30.94
C SER A 351 2.17 -0.03 -29.59
N VAL A 352 3.16 -0.92 -29.52
CA VAL A 352 4.03 -1.03 -28.34
C VAL A 352 5.16 -0.03 -28.48
N ALA A 353 5.18 0.99 -27.63
CA ALA A 353 6.38 1.79 -27.43
C ALA A 353 7.43 0.88 -26.75
N LEU A 354 8.35 0.32 -27.54
CA LEU A 354 9.53 -0.36 -27.03
C LEU A 354 10.41 0.69 -26.34
N LEU A 355 10.22 0.86 -25.04
CA LEU A 355 11.17 1.55 -24.17
C LEU A 355 12.42 0.67 -24.09
N VAL A 356 13.36 0.93 -25.00
CA VAL A 356 14.70 0.35 -24.93
C VAL A 356 15.38 0.95 -23.70
N VAL A 357 15.30 0.25 -22.57
CA VAL A 357 16.18 0.52 -21.43
C VAL A 357 17.57 0.08 -21.87
N LEU A 358 18.37 1.04 -22.36
CA LEU A 358 19.78 0.84 -22.65
C LEU A 358 20.52 0.56 -21.33
N ARG A 359 20.58 -0.70 -20.91
CA ARG A 359 21.57 -1.16 -19.93
C ARG A 359 22.93 -1.19 -20.61
N GLY A 360 23.65 -0.08 -20.56
CA GLY A 360 25.04 0.00 -21.02
C GLY A 360 25.72 1.28 -20.55
N ARG A 361 26.80 1.14 -19.77
CA ARG A 361 27.70 2.24 -19.41
C ARG A 361 28.21 2.91 -20.70
N PRO A 362 28.31 4.26 -20.78
CA PRO A 362 28.83 4.90 -21.96
C PRO A 362 30.35 4.74 -22.00
N HIS A 363 30.86 4.07 -23.04
CA HIS A 363 32.24 4.26 -23.50
C HIS A 363 32.26 5.50 -24.41
N PRO A 364 33.16 6.47 -24.21
CA PRO A 364 33.22 7.66 -25.05
C PRO A 364 33.98 7.34 -26.33
N GLY A 365 33.34 7.57 -27.48
CA GLY A 365 34.01 7.64 -28.78
C GLY A 365 33.49 6.69 -29.84
N ALA A 366 32.41 7.09 -30.53
CA ALA A 366 32.20 6.75 -31.94
C ALA A 366 31.10 7.66 -32.53
N ASN A 367 31.51 8.73 -33.22
CA ASN A 367 30.71 9.35 -34.26
C ASN A 367 30.63 8.37 -35.44
N GLY A 368 29.45 8.14 -36.01
CA GLY A 368 29.36 7.37 -37.25
C GLY A 368 27.99 6.81 -37.57
N SER A 369 27.32 7.45 -38.51
CA SER A 369 26.15 7.03 -39.26
C SER A 369 26.27 5.61 -39.87
N ARG A 370 25.10 4.94 -39.97
CA ARG A 370 24.77 3.70 -40.71
C ARG A 370 25.34 2.38 -40.20
N LEU A 371 24.45 1.43 -39.91
CA LEU A 371 24.59 -0.02 -40.16
C LEU A 371 23.20 -0.67 -40.02
N LEU A 372 22.43 -0.75 -41.10
CA LEU A 372 22.26 -1.91 -41.99
C LEU A 372 21.81 -3.21 -41.29
N ARG A 373 20.61 -3.63 -41.69
CA ARG A 373 20.02 -4.97 -41.51
C ARG A 373 21.04 -6.09 -41.75
N ARG A 374 21.17 -7.01 -40.79
CA ARG A 374 21.47 -8.43 -41.03
C ARG A 374 21.10 -9.26 -39.79
N LEU A 375 20.08 -10.11 -39.94
CA LEU A 375 19.83 -11.25 -39.05
C LEU A 375 20.86 -12.35 -39.35
N PRO A 376 21.46 -13.03 -38.36
CA PRO A 376 22.10 -14.31 -38.61
C PRO A 376 21.11 -15.45 -38.39
N LYS A 377 21.02 -16.29 -39.43
CA LYS A 377 20.43 -17.63 -39.40
C LYS A 377 21.39 -18.60 -38.69
N ARG A 378 20.79 -19.50 -37.89
CA ARG A 378 21.25 -20.84 -37.45
C ARG A 378 22.34 -20.94 -36.38
N ALA A 379 21.96 -21.56 -35.26
CA ALA A 379 22.56 -22.83 -34.84
C ALA A 379 21.54 -23.62 -33.98
N CYS A 380 20.97 -24.67 -34.57
CA CYS A 380 20.41 -25.80 -33.82
C CYS A 380 21.58 -26.62 -33.30
N ALA A 381 21.62 -26.89 -31.99
CA ALA A 381 22.29 -28.06 -31.45
C ALA A 381 21.38 -28.69 -30.40
N ARG A 382 21.12 -29.98 -30.60
CA ARG A 382 20.23 -30.85 -29.83
C ARG A 382 20.85 -31.19 -28.48
N SER A 383 20.04 -31.27 -27.44
CA SER A 383 20.13 -32.35 -26.45
C SER A 383 18.71 -32.77 -26.02
N SER A 384 18.32 -33.93 -26.53
CA SER A 384 17.29 -34.87 -26.07
C SER A 384 17.76 -35.48 -24.73
N SER A 385 16.98 -35.84 -23.70
CA SER A 385 15.63 -36.46 -23.54
C SER A 385 15.27 -36.41 -22.01
N PRO A 386 14.23 -37.10 -21.50
CA PRO A 386 12.80 -36.82 -21.65
C PRO A 386 12.05 -36.71 -20.29
N LEU A 387 10.83 -36.16 -20.37
CA LEU A 387 9.79 -36.17 -19.35
C LEU A 387 9.33 -37.59 -18.98
N ARG A 388 9.10 -37.82 -17.68
CA ARG A 388 8.26 -38.92 -17.17
C ARG A 388 6.78 -38.53 -17.26
N THR A 389 6.02 -39.37 -17.93
CA THR A 389 4.55 -39.38 -18.01
C THR A 389 3.93 -40.06 -16.80
N TRP A 390 2.80 -39.57 -16.29
CA TRP A 390 1.74 -40.38 -15.68
C TRP A 390 0.35 -39.85 -16.09
N PRO A 391 -0.67 -40.71 -16.22
CA PRO A 391 -1.80 -40.48 -17.13
C PRO A 391 -3.14 -40.19 -16.43
N GLY A 392 -3.98 -39.42 -17.14
CA GLY A 392 -5.37 -39.79 -17.44
C GLY A 392 -6.45 -39.62 -16.36
N ARG A 393 -7.43 -38.76 -16.65
CA ARG A 393 -8.84 -39.19 -16.81
C ARG A 393 -9.63 -38.15 -17.58
N SER A 394 -10.27 -38.62 -18.65
CA SER A 394 -11.26 -37.90 -19.43
C SER A 394 -12.65 -38.20 -18.88
N THR A 395 -13.54 -37.23 -18.89
CA THR A 395 -14.97 -37.47 -19.09
C THR A 395 -15.56 -36.33 -19.92
N ARG A 396 -16.28 -36.72 -20.97
CA ARG A 396 -16.90 -35.91 -22.02
C ARG A 396 -18.37 -35.60 -21.67
N ILE A 397 -18.79 -34.35 -21.93
CA ILE A 397 -19.97 -33.90 -22.74
C ILE A 397 -21.39 -34.27 -22.20
N PRO A 398 -22.54 -33.60 -22.52
CA PRO A 398 -22.87 -32.48 -23.45
C PRO A 398 -23.57 -31.25 -22.77
N ALA A 399 -23.64 -30.03 -23.30
CA ALA A 399 -24.24 -29.49 -24.54
C ALA A 399 -25.77 -29.68 -24.69
N CYS A 400 -26.55 -28.64 -24.37
CA CYS A 400 -27.92 -28.48 -24.89
C CYS A 400 -28.14 -27.05 -25.42
N ILE A 401 -28.67 -27.02 -26.62
CA ILE A 401 -29.05 -25.91 -27.49
C ILE A 401 -30.41 -25.35 -27.05
N GLY A 402 -30.66 -24.06 -27.29
CA GLY A 402 -31.99 -23.48 -27.08
C GLY A 402 -32.10 -22.02 -27.52
N THR A 403 -32.20 -21.81 -28.83
CA THR A 403 -32.56 -20.56 -29.50
C THR A 403 -34.00 -20.13 -29.14
N CYS A 404 -34.26 -18.85 -28.90
CA CYS A 404 -35.51 -18.20 -29.37
C CYS A 404 -35.43 -16.67 -29.24
N ALA A 405 -35.80 -16.01 -30.34
CA ALA A 405 -35.93 -14.57 -30.50
C ALA A 405 -37.27 -14.06 -29.94
N ILE A 406 -37.39 -12.73 -29.76
CA ILE A 406 -38.50 -11.84 -30.19
C ILE A 406 -38.43 -10.51 -29.39
N THR A 407 -38.21 -9.42 -30.15
CA THR A 407 -38.82 -8.07 -30.15
C THR A 407 -39.81 -7.70 -29.01
N SER A 408 -40.06 -6.46 -28.59
CA SER A 408 -39.67 -5.08 -28.87
C SER A 408 -40.50 -4.20 -27.89
N THR A 409 -40.22 -2.89 -27.82
CA THR A 409 -41.25 -1.81 -27.70
C THR A 409 -41.44 -1.05 -26.36
N ILE A 410 -40.84 0.17 -26.34
CA ILE A 410 -41.43 1.53 -26.18
C ILE A 410 -41.83 2.14 -24.80
N CYS A 411 -41.47 3.44 -24.72
CA CYS A 411 -42.02 4.58 -23.93
C CYS A 411 -41.66 4.68 -22.43
N SER A 412 -41.44 5.87 -21.84
CA SER A 412 -41.39 7.25 -22.34
C SER A 412 -40.99 8.19 -21.19
N THR A 413 -40.19 9.20 -21.52
CA THR A 413 -40.17 10.59 -21.01
C THR A 413 -40.54 10.89 -19.55
N TRP A 414 -39.59 11.50 -18.82
CA TRP A 414 -39.88 12.42 -17.72
C TRP A 414 -38.93 13.62 -17.74
N ARG A 415 -39.48 14.84 -17.71
CA ARG A 415 -38.79 16.13 -17.45
C ARG A 415 -39.17 16.59 -16.04
N PRO A 416 -38.22 17.01 -15.18
CA PRO A 416 -38.58 17.71 -13.94
C PRO A 416 -38.67 19.23 -14.15
N ARG A 417 -39.70 19.82 -13.54
CA ARG A 417 -39.91 21.26 -13.38
C ARG A 417 -38.96 21.82 -12.33
N LEU A 418 -38.35 22.97 -12.64
CA LEU A 418 -37.57 23.81 -11.72
C LEU A 418 -38.52 24.62 -10.82
N TRP A 419 -38.19 24.75 -9.53
CA TRP A 419 -38.76 25.79 -8.65
C TRP A 419 -37.61 26.65 -8.08
N PRO A 420 -37.78 27.98 -7.93
CA PRO A 420 -36.65 28.91 -7.77
C PRO A 420 -36.16 29.01 -6.32
N ALA A 421 -34.87 29.33 -6.21
CA ALA A 421 -34.21 29.74 -4.98
C ALA A 421 -34.62 31.17 -4.58
N THR A 422 -34.94 31.35 -3.30
CA THR A 422 -34.90 32.66 -2.64
C THR A 422 -33.96 32.56 -1.43
N ARG A 423 -32.85 33.28 -1.54
CA ARG A 423 -31.95 33.71 -0.45
C ARG A 423 -32.60 34.84 0.36
N PRO A 424 -32.17 35.09 1.60
CA PRO A 424 -30.90 35.81 1.85
C PRO A 424 -29.70 34.91 2.16
#